data_AF-A0A3C1UEM3-F1
#
_entry.id   AF-A0A3C1UEM3-F1
#
_cell.length_a   1.000
_cell.length_b   1.000
_cell.length_c   1.000
_cell.angle_alpha   90.00
_cell.angle_beta   90.00
_cell.angle_gamma   90.00
#
_symmetry.space_group_name_H-M   'P 1'
#
loop_
_entity.id
_entity.type
_entity.pdbx_description
1 polymer ?
#
loop_
_entity_poly.entity_id
_entity_poly.type
_entity_poly.pdbx_seq_one_letter_code
_entity_poly.pdbx_strand_id
1 'polypeptide(L)'
;ATDEATTFSAVVELFNPRTQEVVATKSFDGNLAAKGTEVVGIEFAVPDTIPFVGFRVKATNATFGDGEQVMLPVLSDIAPVIEAEPFFVDAA
;
A
#
# COMPACT_ATOMS: atom_id res chain seq x y z
N ALA A 1 3.22 17.05 14.08
CA ALA A 1 4.24 17.98 13.57
C ALA A 1 5.02 18.55 14.74
N THR A 2 6.35 18.54 14.70
CA THR A 2 7.22 19.08 15.77
C THR A 2 7.39 20.60 15.63
N ASP A 3 7.60 21.29 16.75
CA ASP A 3 7.84 22.75 16.76
C ASP A 3 9.31 23.14 16.50
N GLU A 4 10.20 22.15 16.41
CA GLU A 4 11.61 22.32 16.04
C GLU A 4 11.98 21.43 14.84
N ALA A 5 13.05 21.81 14.15
CA ALA A 5 13.63 20.98 13.10
C ALA A 5 14.16 19.67 13.68
N THR A 6 13.99 18.58 12.93
CA THR A 6 14.37 17.23 13.36
C THR A 6 14.95 16.45 12.19
N THR A 7 15.81 15.47 12.47
CA THR A 7 16.06 14.39 11.52
C THR A 7 14.94 13.37 11.60
N PHE A 8 14.71 12.63 10.53
CA PHE A 8 13.80 11.48 10.54
C PHE A 8 14.40 10.32 9.74
N SER A 9 13.93 9.12 10.06
CA SER A 9 14.10 7.93 9.25
C SER A 9 12.72 7.35 8.96
N ALA A 10 12.47 6.99 7.71
CA ALA A 10 11.21 6.36 7.29
C ALA A 10 11.48 5.14 6.42
N VAL A 11 10.61 4.14 6.55
CA VAL A 11 10.63 2.92 5.75
C VAL A 11 9.24 2.71 5.15
N VAL A 12 9.20 2.64 3.82
CA VAL A 12 8.01 2.28 3.05
C VAL A 12 8.16 0.82 2.62
N GLU A 13 7.18 -0.01 2.94
CA GLU A 13 7.17 -1.43 2.59
C GLU A 13 5.86 -1.79 1.86
N LEU A 14 6.02 -2.57 0.80
CA LEU A 14 4.94 -3.35 0.22
C LEU A 14 5.11 -4.81 0.64
N PHE A 15 4.03 -5.45 1.06
CA PHE A 15 4.07 -6.79 1.61
C PHE A 15 2.83 -7.61 1.22
N ASN A 16 2.97 -8.93 1.25
CA ASN A 16 1.84 -9.84 1.10
C ASN A 16 1.04 -9.84 2.42
N PRO A 17 -0.24 -9.40 2.43
CA PRO A 17 -1.01 -9.26 3.67
C PRO A 17 -1.34 -10.60 4.34
N ARG A 18 -1.27 -11.72 3.60
CA ARG A 18 -1.50 -13.07 4.15
C ARG A 18 -0.25 -13.65 4.80
N THR A 19 0.92 -13.52 4.15
CA THR A 19 2.17 -14.15 4.63
C THR A 19 3.07 -13.20 5.41
N GLN A 20 2.79 -11.88 5.39
CA GLN A 20 3.64 -10.82 5.94
C GLN A 20 5.01 -10.69 5.24
N GLU A 21 5.21 -11.38 4.13
CA GLU A 21 6.44 -11.29 3.33
C GLU A 21 6.54 -9.91 2.68
N VAL A 22 7.65 -9.22 2.91
CA VAL A 22 7.95 -7.93 2.28
C VAL A 22 8.45 -8.18 0.85
N VAL A 23 7.73 -7.61 -0.13
CA VAL A 23 8.03 -7.78 -1.57
C VAL A 23 8.76 -6.58 -2.14
N ALA A 24 8.67 -5.42 -1.49
CA ALA A 24 9.47 -4.25 -1.82
C ALA A 24 9.68 -3.37 -0.58
N THR A 25 10.85 -2.75 -0.47
CA THR A 25 11.21 -1.85 0.63
C THR A 25 11.98 -0.65 0.12
N LYS A 26 11.77 0.52 0.71
CA LYS A 26 12.55 1.72 0.45
C LYS A 26 12.68 2.54 1.72
N SER A 27 13.92 2.84 2.08
CA SER A 27 14.29 3.67 3.23
C SER A 27 14.54 5.11 2.80
N PHE A 28 14.25 6.03 3.71
CA PHE A 28 14.43 7.47 3.57
C PHE A 28 15.02 7.99 4.87
N ASP A 29 16.05 8.80 4.77
CA ASP A 29 16.60 9.55 5.89
C ASP A 29 16.72 11.01 5.46
N GLY A 30 16.38 11.93 6.34
CA GLY A 30 16.34 13.34 5.99
C GLY A 30 16.19 14.28 7.17
N ASN A 31 16.07 15.56 6.83
CA ASN A 31 15.92 16.65 7.79
C ASN A 31 14.60 17.36 7.50
N LEU A 32 13.70 17.39 8.48
CA LEU A 32 12.46 18.13 8.43
C LEU A 32 12.63 19.45 9.18
N ALA A 33 12.25 20.55 8.54
CA ALA A 33 12.08 21.83 9.25
C ALA A 33 10.97 21.71 10.30
N ALA A 34 10.96 22.63 11.27
CA ALA A 34 9.85 22.78 12.20
C ALA A 34 8.52 22.87 11.43
N LYS A 35 7.53 22.05 11.81
CA LYS A 35 6.23 21.91 11.13
C LYS A 35 6.31 21.55 9.64
N GLY A 36 7.44 21.05 9.16
CA GLY A 36 7.66 20.64 7.79
C GLY A 36 6.99 19.31 7.44
N THR A 37 6.91 19.04 6.14
CA THR A 37 6.38 17.80 5.56
C THR A 37 7.31 17.36 4.42
N GLU A 38 7.51 16.05 4.28
CA GLU A 38 8.24 15.44 3.18
C GLU A 38 7.43 14.28 2.60
N VAL A 39 7.52 14.09 1.27
CA VAL A 39 6.81 13.01 0.57
C VAL A 39 7.77 11.83 0.40
N VAL A 40 7.37 10.67 0.93
CA VAL A 40 8.08 9.40 0.75
C VAL A 40 7.21 8.43 -0.06
N GLY A 41 7.83 7.58 -0.87
CA GLY A 41 7.09 6.67 -1.73
C GLY A 41 7.96 5.65 -2.46
N ILE A 42 7.36 4.52 -2.79
CA ILE A 42 7.99 3.41 -3.50
C ILE A 42 7.25 3.16 -4.82
N GLU A 43 8.01 2.91 -5.89
CA GLU A 43 7.44 2.43 -7.14
C GLU A 43 7.32 0.91 -7.09
N PHE A 44 6.23 0.38 -7.65
CA PHE A 44 5.97 -1.05 -7.63
C PHE A 44 5.23 -1.50 -8.88
N ALA A 45 5.83 -2.45 -9.59
CA ALA A 45 5.16 -3.20 -10.64
C ALA A 45 4.39 -4.36 -9.99
N VAL A 46 3.08 -4.22 -9.90
CA VAL A 46 2.21 -5.23 -9.28
C VAL A 46 2.20 -6.51 -10.13
N PRO A 47 2.51 -7.68 -9.56
CA PRO A 47 2.37 -8.94 -10.29
C PRO A 47 0.91 -9.35 -10.49
N ASP A 48 0.60 -9.98 -11.62
CA ASP A 48 -0.76 -10.50 -11.94
C ASP A 48 -1.23 -11.64 -11.01
N THR A 49 -0.35 -12.11 -10.12
CA THR A 49 -0.59 -13.26 -9.24
C THR A 49 -1.06 -12.89 -7.84
N ILE A 50 -1.08 -11.61 -7.48
CA ILE A 50 -1.49 -11.16 -6.14
C ILE A 50 -2.81 -10.38 -6.20
N PRO A 51 -3.86 -10.79 -5.45
CA PRO A 51 -5.14 -10.07 -5.42
C PRO A 51 -5.13 -8.84 -4.50
N PHE A 52 -4.15 -8.75 -3.59
CA PHE A 52 -3.99 -7.64 -2.66
C PHE A 52 -2.50 -7.42 -2.38
N VAL A 53 -2.14 -6.16 -2.12
CA VAL A 53 -0.83 -5.80 -1.58
C VAL A 53 -1.04 -4.92 -0.34
N GLY A 54 -0.33 -5.23 0.75
CA GLY A 54 -0.27 -4.36 1.90
C GLY A 54 0.75 -3.25 1.65
N PHE A 55 0.39 -2.01 1.97
CA PHE A 55 1.29 -0.85 1.96
C PHE A 55 1.41 -0.34 3.39
N ARG A 56 2.63 -0.26 3.93
CA ARG A 56 2.87 0.32 5.24
C ARG A 56 4.04 1.28 5.22
N VAL A 57 3.91 2.34 6.01
CA VAL A 57 4.96 3.34 6.22
C VAL A 57 5.21 3.44 7.70
N LYS A 58 6.48 3.39 8.09
CA LYS A 58 6.93 3.61 9.47
C LYS A 58 7.92 4.75 9.45
N ALA A 59 7.77 5.71 10.34
CA ALA A 59 8.70 6.83 10.47
C ALA A 59 9.06 7.05 11.94
N THR A 60 10.30 7.47 12.19
CA THR A 60 10.80 7.76 13.53
C THR A 60 11.77 8.92 13.49
N ASN A 61 11.85 9.65 14.59
CA ASN A 61 13.00 10.47 14.94
C ASN A 61 13.59 9.96 16.27
N ALA A 62 14.39 10.79 16.95
CA ALA A 62 15.00 10.42 18.23
C ALA A 62 13.98 10.20 19.37
N THR A 63 12.76 10.73 19.27
CA THR A 63 11.81 10.85 20.39
C THR A 63 10.45 10.24 20.07
N PHE A 64 10.01 10.29 18.82
CA PHE A 64 8.68 9.91 18.37
C PHE A 64 8.80 8.91 17.22
N GLY A 65 7.85 7.98 17.19
CA GLY A 65 7.67 7.06 16.08
C GLY A 65 6.18 6.91 15.79
N ASP A 66 5.86 6.77 14.51
CA ASP A 66 4.50 6.54 14.03
C ASP A 66 4.53 5.62 12.80
N GLY A 67 3.40 5.01 12.49
CA GLY A 67 3.26 4.22 11.28
C GLY A 67 1.79 3.96 10.95
N GLU A 68 1.53 3.91 9.64
CA GLU A 68 0.22 3.65 9.08
C GLU A 68 0.32 2.43 8.15
N GLN A 69 -0.77 1.67 8.06
CA GLN A 69 -0.86 0.55 7.12
C GLN A 69 -2.23 0.50 6.45
N VAL A 70 -2.23 0.18 5.16
CA VAL A 70 -3.46 0.03 4.37
C VAL A 70 -3.32 -1.18 3.44
N MET A 71 -4.44 -1.82 3.14
CA MET A 71 -4.50 -2.88 2.13
C MET A 71 -5.02 -2.29 0.81
N LEU A 72 -4.29 -2.54 -0.27
CA LEU A 72 -4.64 -2.10 -1.62
C LEU A 72 -5.13 -3.31 -2.44
N PRO A 73 -6.35 -3.28 -2.98
CA PRO A 73 -6.82 -4.33 -3.88
C PRO A 73 -6.13 -4.21 -5.24
N VAL A 74 -5.76 -5.36 -5.81
CA VAL A 74 -5.28 -5.46 -7.18
C VAL A 74 -6.47 -5.91 -8.02
N LEU A 75 -6.89 -5.05 -8.95
CA LEU A 75 -8.00 -5.35 -9.85
C LEU A 75 -7.46 -6.00 -11.12
N SER A 76 -8.23 -6.92 -11.67
CA SER A 76 -7.92 -7.51 -12.97
C SER A 76 -7.92 -6.42 -14.05
N ASP A 77 -7.04 -6.55 -15.02
CA ASP A 77 -7.00 -5.73 -16.22
C ASP A 77 -8.02 -6.16 -17.31
N ILE A 78 -8.77 -7.24 -17.07
CA ILE A 78 -9.81 -7.75 -17.97
C ILE A 78 -11.21 -7.32 -17.51
N ALA A 79 -12.08 -7.05 -18.48
CA ALA A 79 -13.50 -6.87 -18.23
C ALA A 79 -14.21 -8.24 -18.21
N PRO A 80 -15.02 -8.55 -17.18
CA PRO A 80 -15.80 -9.78 -17.18
C PRO A 80 -16.87 -9.73 -18.28
N VAL A 81 -16.93 -10.79 -19.09
CA VAL A 81 -18.00 -11.00 -20.07
C VAL A 81 -19.03 -11.95 -19.45
N ILE A 82 -20.29 -11.52 -19.41
CA ILE A 82 -21.41 -12.34 -18.92
C ILE A 82 -22.24 -12.77 -20.13
N GLU A 83 -22.34 -14.07 -20.34
CA GLU A 83 -23.25 -14.68 -21.31
C GLU A 83 -24.48 -15.22 -20.57
N ALA A 84 -25.67 -14.91 -21.09
CA ALA A 84 -26.93 -15.39 -20.53
C ALA A 84 -27.74 -16.06 -21.63
N GLU A 85 -28.02 -17.34 -21.47
CA GLU A 85 -28.89 -18.09 -22.36
C GLU A 85 -30.33 -18.09 -21.82
N PRO A 86 -31.34 -17.77 -22.63
CA PRO A 86 -32.73 -17.91 -22.23
C PRO A 86 -33.09 -19.40 -22.15
N PHE A 87 -33.88 -19.76 -21.13
CA PHE A 87 -34.55 -21.05 -21.06
C PHE A 87 -36.06 -20.86 -20.92
N PHE A 88 -36.82 -21.84 -21.40
CA PHE A 88 -38.28 -21.86 -21.33
C PHE A 88 -38.74 -22.90 -20.31
N VAL A 89 -39.82 -22.60 -19.59
CA VAL A 89 -40.48 -23.54 -18.67
C VAL A 89 -41.84 -23.87 -19.27
N ASP A 90 -42.10 -25.16 -19.55
CA ASP A 90 -43.40 -25.63 -20.03
C ASP A 90 -44.42 -25.64 -18.89
N ALA A 91 -45.67 -25.30 -19.19
CA ALA A 91 -46.78 -25.39 -18.24
C ALA A 91 -47.15 -26.87 -18.01
N ALA A 92 -47.20 -27.28 -16.74
CA ALA A 92 -47.58 -28.62 -16.29
C ALA A 92 -49.06 -28.95 -16.53
#